data_AF-A0A087TX17-F1
#
_entry.id   AF-A0A087TX17-F1
#
_cell.length_a   1.000
_cell.length_b   1.000
_cell.length_c   1.000
_cell.angle_alpha   90.00
_cell.angle_beta   90.00
_cell.angle_gamma   90.00
#
_symmetry.space_group_name_H-M   'P 1'
#
loop_
_entity.id
_entity.type
_entity.pdbx_description
1 polymer ?
#
loop_
_entity_poly.entity_id
_entity_poly.type
_entity_poly.pdbx_seq_one_letter_code
_entity_poly.pdbx_strand_id
1 'polypeptide(L)'
;MFKRKTNLPARPPIPTRDEILTDLTNAEPNDIVFISKNKKEVLPADVEYITNANQEEDVSASDQYGSQKSGQAYMKVLSFIEKINHIEKHLIALEDYKKHLKLLEENLTEDVLRMEKEFQNSNYV
;
A
#
# COMPACT_ATOMS: atom_id res chain seq x y z
N MET A 1 23.77 12.82 53.38
CA MET A 1 22.42 12.85 52.78
C MET A 1 22.31 14.04 51.84
N PHE A 2 22.23 13.81 50.52
CA PHE A 2 22.08 14.88 49.53
C PHE A 2 20.64 15.38 49.54
N LYS A 3 20.42 16.64 49.93
CA LYS A 3 19.11 17.31 49.81
C LYS A 3 18.86 17.60 48.33
N ARG A 4 17.86 16.96 47.72
CA ARG A 4 17.45 17.23 46.33
C ARG A 4 16.90 18.66 46.27
N LYS A 5 17.69 19.59 45.71
CA LYS A 5 17.19 20.92 45.33
C LYS A 5 16.35 20.77 44.07
N THR A 6 15.04 20.60 44.22
CA THR A 6 14.09 20.67 43.10
C THR A 6 13.69 22.12 42.86
N ASN A 7 14.65 22.97 42.48
CA ASN A 7 14.39 24.35 42.07
C ASN A 7 14.52 24.51 40.56
N LEU A 8 14.13 23.49 39.80
CA LEU A 8 13.86 23.69 38.39
C LEU A 8 12.44 24.22 38.26
N PRO A 9 12.21 25.27 37.46
CA PRO A 9 10.87 25.75 37.18
C PRO A 9 10.04 24.59 36.60
N ALA A 10 8.74 24.60 36.92
CA ALA A 10 7.82 23.66 36.30
C ALA A 10 7.91 23.79 34.78
N ARG A 11 7.82 22.65 34.09
CA ARG A 11 7.74 22.65 32.63
C ARG A 11 6.53 23.51 32.22
N PRO A 12 6.67 24.39 31.23
CA PRO A 12 5.52 25.11 30.72
C PRO A 12 4.42 24.14 30.25
N PRO A 13 3.14 24.51 30.41
CA PRO A 13 2.03 23.68 29.97
C PRO A 13 2.09 23.46 28.46
N ILE A 14 1.52 22.34 28.02
CA ILE A 14 1.33 22.06 26.59
C ILE A 14 0.31 23.08 26.07
N PRO A 15 0.56 23.73 24.92
CA PRO A 15 -0.40 24.67 24.34
C PRO A 15 -1.72 23.99 24.04
N THR A 16 -2.79 24.76 24.19
CA THR A 16 -4.16 24.31 23.87
C THR A 16 -4.38 24.27 22.36
N ARG A 17 -5.40 23.52 21.94
CA ARG A 17 -5.76 23.42 20.51
C ARG A 17 -6.04 24.80 19.89
N ASP A 18 -6.70 25.68 20.63
CA ASP A 18 -7.08 27.00 20.13
C ASP A 18 -5.85 27.91 19.95
N GLU A 19 -4.87 27.81 20.85
CA GLU A 19 -3.57 28.50 20.71
C GLU A 19 -2.80 28.00 19.48
N ILE A 20 -2.77 26.69 19.25
CA ILE A 20 -2.14 26.10 18.07
C ILE A 20 -2.81 26.58 16.78
N LEU A 21 -4.16 26.61 16.74
CA LEU A 21 -4.88 27.07 15.56
C LEU A 21 -4.66 28.56 15.30
N THR A 22 -4.62 29.38 16.35
CA THR A 22 -4.35 30.82 16.24
C THR A 22 -2.94 31.08 15.69
N ASP A 23 -1.95 30.31 16.14
CA ASP A 23 -0.57 30.36 15.66
C ASP A 23 -0.50 30.00 14.16
N LEU A 24 -1.13 28.88 13.78
CA LEU A 24 -1.17 28.44 12.38
C LEU A 24 -1.89 29.43 11.44
N THR A 25 -2.93 30.12 11.92
CA THR A 25 -3.65 31.11 11.11
C THR A 25 -2.87 32.41 10.92
N ASN A 26 -1.98 32.75 11.87
CA ASN A 26 -1.18 33.97 11.84
C ASN A 26 0.24 33.75 11.31
N ALA A 27 0.62 32.51 11.00
CA ALA A 27 1.94 32.18 10.49
C ALA A 27 2.22 32.88 9.16
N GLU A 28 3.32 33.65 9.10
CA GLU A 28 3.76 34.27 7.85
C GLU A 28 4.57 33.26 7.01
N PRO A 29 4.62 33.41 5.67
CA PRO A 29 5.43 32.54 4.81
C PRO A 29 6.92 32.48 5.17
N ASN A 30 7.43 33.52 5.85
CA ASN A 30 8.82 33.60 6.31
C ASN A 30 9.08 32.83 7.61
N ASP A 31 8.03 32.44 8.35
CA ASP A 31 8.12 31.62 9.57
C ASP A 31 8.33 30.13 9.23
N ILE A 32 8.17 29.76 7.96
CA ILE A 32 8.32 28.40 7.45
C ILE A 32 9.80 28.15 7.09
N VAL A 33 10.54 27.51 8.01
CA VAL A 33 11.96 27.15 7.80
C VAL A 33 12.13 26.05 6.74
N PHE A 34 11.06 25.33 6.39
CA PHE A 34 11.05 24.27 5.38
C PHE A 34 10.32 24.71 4.10
N ILE A 35 11.02 25.42 3.23
CA ILE A 35 10.52 25.71 1.88
C ILE A 35 10.87 24.51 0.99
N SER A 36 9.87 23.68 0.67
CA SER A 36 10.01 22.65 -0.37
C SER A 36 10.19 23.34 -1.72
N LYS A 37 11.44 23.57 -2.11
CA LYS A 37 11.79 24.08 -3.44
C LYS A 37 11.67 22.95 -4.46
N ASN A 38 10.47 22.49 -4.77
CA ASN A 38 10.23 21.64 -5.94
C ASN A 38 8.80 21.81 -6.43
N LYS A 39 8.56 22.85 -7.23
CA LYS A 39 7.36 22.94 -8.09
C LYS A 39 7.66 22.92 -9.59
N LYS A 40 8.93 22.90 -10.02
CA LYS A 40 9.34 22.71 -11.42
C LYS A 40 10.76 22.17 -11.44
N GLU A 41 10.93 20.88 -11.77
CA GLU A 41 12.17 20.15 -12.13
C GLU A 41 12.13 18.73 -11.55
N VAL A 42 11.14 17.95 -11.98
CA VAL A 42 11.25 16.50 -11.97
C VAL A 42 10.93 16.05 -13.39
N LEU A 43 11.95 16.02 -14.23
CA LEU A 43 11.99 15.21 -15.45
C LEU A 43 13.36 14.51 -15.54
N PRO A 44 13.40 13.36 -16.21
CA PRO A 44 14.18 12.20 -15.81
C PRO A 44 15.48 12.08 -16.61
N ALA A 45 16.54 11.60 -15.98
CA ALA A 45 17.52 10.66 -16.56
C ALA A 45 18.72 10.54 -15.60
N ASP A 46 19.00 9.30 -15.22
CA ASP A 46 20.33 8.73 -15.04
C ASP A 46 21.40 9.60 -14.37
N VAL A 47 21.47 9.57 -13.04
CA VAL A 47 22.78 9.62 -12.38
C VAL A 47 22.79 8.65 -11.19
N GLU A 48 23.49 7.56 -11.45
CA GLU A 48 24.10 6.60 -10.53
C GLU A 48 24.66 7.25 -9.26
N TYR A 49 23.86 7.38 -8.20
CA TYR A 49 24.37 7.58 -6.85
C TYR A 49 23.36 7.03 -5.87
N ILE A 50 23.37 5.72 -5.60
CA ILE A 50 23.42 5.07 -4.26
C ILE A 50 23.72 3.57 -4.49
N THR A 51 24.87 3.25 -5.08
CA THR A 51 25.49 1.93 -4.91
C THR A 51 26.51 2.07 -3.78
N ASN A 52 26.21 1.45 -2.63
CA ASN A 52 27.10 1.02 -1.54
C ASN A 52 26.44 1.19 -0.17
N ALA A 53 25.52 0.28 0.16
CA ALA A 53 25.28 -0.14 1.54
C ALA A 53 24.70 -1.56 1.54
N ASN A 54 25.33 -2.47 0.79
CA ASN A 54 25.28 -3.89 1.11
C ASN A 54 26.30 -4.13 2.22
N GLN A 55 25.89 -3.91 3.46
CA GLN A 55 26.49 -4.60 4.60
C GLN A 55 25.35 -5.26 5.36
N GLU A 56 25.35 -6.57 5.23
CA GLU A 56 24.60 -7.52 6.02
C GLU A 56 24.94 -7.29 7.49
N GLU A 57 24.00 -6.75 8.25
CA GLU A 57 23.97 -6.98 9.69
C GLU A 57 22.65 -7.64 10.05
N ASP A 58 22.80 -8.93 10.32
CA ASP A 58 21.84 -9.81 10.96
C ASP A 58 21.59 -9.28 12.39
N VAL A 59 20.54 -8.47 12.58
CA VAL A 59 20.18 -7.96 13.92
C VAL A 59 18.78 -8.42 14.28
N SER A 60 18.80 -9.50 15.05
CA SER A 60 17.85 -9.96 16.06
C SER A 60 16.58 -9.13 16.28
N ALA A 61 15.46 -9.85 16.26
CA ALA A 61 14.21 -9.43 16.86
C ALA A 61 14.40 -9.01 18.33
N SER A 62 14.19 -7.73 18.62
CA SER A 62 13.80 -7.27 19.96
C SER A 62 12.88 -6.05 19.84
N ASP A 63 11.61 -6.31 20.10
CA ASP A 63 10.62 -5.49 20.77
C ASP A 63 10.62 -3.95 20.66
N GLN A 64 9.45 -3.49 20.20
CA GLN A 64 8.60 -2.48 20.84
C GLN A 64 8.98 -1.00 20.71
N TYR A 65 8.08 -0.29 20.02
CA TYR A 65 7.83 1.16 20.09
C TYR A 65 9.02 2.07 19.78
N GLY A 66 9.58 1.94 18.58
CA GLY A 66 10.53 2.91 18.03
C GLY A 66 10.07 3.38 16.66
N SER A 67 9.65 4.65 16.56
CA SER A 67 9.52 5.47 15.35
C SER A 67 9.57 4.69 14.03
N GLN A 68 8.42 4.29 13.48
CA GLN A 68 8.36 3.86 12.08
C GLN A 68 8.83 5.04 11.24
N LYS A 69 10.11 5.00 10.82
CA LYS A 69 10.66 5.92 9.83
C LYS A 69 9.64 6.01 8.70
N SER A 70 9.17 7.20 8.35
CA SER A 70 8.08 7.44 7.39
C SER A 70 8.23 6.64 6.09
N GLY A 71 9.47 6.37 5.66
CA GLY A 71 9.79 5.48 4.54
C GLY A 71 9.28 4.03 4.69
N GLN A 72 9.29 3.44 5.89
CA GLN A 72 8.76 2.08 6.11
C GLN A 72 7.23 2.03 6.01
N ALA A 73 6.54 3.05 6.49
CA ALA A 73 5.08 3.15 6.33
C ALA A 73 4.72 3.30 4.85
N TYR A 74 5.44 4.15 4.12
CA TYR A 74 5.29 4.33 2.68
C TYR A 74 5.52 3.02 1.90
N MET A 75 6.60 2.28 2.19
CA MET A 75 6.87 1.00 1.54
C MET A 75 5.81 -0.06 1.83
N LYS A 76 5.25 -0.10 3.04
CA LYS A 76 4.12 -0.98 3.36
C LYS A 76 2.90 -0.66 2.52
N VAL A 77 2.56 0.63 2.36
CA VAL A 77 1.44 1.07 1.52
C VAL A 77 1.67 0.72 0.05
N LEU A 78 2.88 0.95 -0.48
CA LEU A 78 3.22 0.55 -1.84
C LEU A 78 3.06 -0.97 -2.04
N SER A 79 3.65 -1.78 -1.17
CA SER A 79 3.53 -3.24 -1.26
C SER A 79 2.08 -3.74 -1.16
N PHE A 80 1.23 -3.02 -0.42
CA PHE A 80 -0.18 -3.32 -0.29
C PHE A 80 -0.93 -3.01 -1.59
N ILE A 81 -0.66 -1.85 -2.20
CA ILE A 81 -1.23 -1.47 -3.51
C ILE A 81 -0.81 -2.47 -4.59
N GLU A 82 0.46 -2.88 -4.61
CA GLU A 82 0.95 -3.89 -5.56
C GLU A 82 0.21 -5.22 -5.41
N LYS A 83 -0.02 -5.67 -4.17
CA LYS A 83 -0.78 -6.90 -3.91
C LYS A 83 -2.24 -6.77 -4.35
N ILE A 84 -2.88 -5.63 -4.11
CA ILE A 84 -4.24 -5.38 -4.60
C ILE A 84 -4.29 -5.46 -6.12
N ASN A 85 -3.40 -4.76 -6.82
CA ASN A 85 -3.33 -4.78 -8.28
C ASN A 85 -3.09 -6.20 -8.82
N HIS A 86 -2.31 -7.01 -8.10
CA HIS A 86 -2.09 -8.41 -8.46
C HIS A 86 -3.36 -9.25 -8.29
N ILE A 87 -4.09 -9.07 -7.18
CA ILE A 87 -5.37 -9.75 -6.93
C ILE A 87 -6.41 -9.36 -7.98
N GLU A 88 -6.51 -8.07 -8.34
CA GLU A 88 -7.43 -7.60 -9.38
C GLU A 88 -7.14 -8.24 -10.74
N LYS A 89 -5.87 -8.35 -11.12
CA LYS A 89 -5.46 -9.05 -12.36
C LYS A 89 -5.86 -10.53 -12.33
N HIS A 90 -5.65 -11.21 -11.21
CA HIS A 90 -6.06 -12.61 -11.05
C HIS A 90 -7.57 -12.78 -11.10
N LEU A 91 -8.33 -11.84 -10.53
CA LEU A 91 -9.78 -11.86 -10.57
C LEU A 91 -10.31 -11.77 -12.01
N ILE A 92 -9.76 -10.88 -12.83
CA ILE A 92 -10.11 -10.76 -14.26
C ILE A 92 -9.82 -12.08 -14.99
N ALA A 93 -8.64 -12.67 -14.78
CA ALA A 93 -8.31 -13.95 -15.39
C ALA A 93 -9.28 -15.06 -14.97
N LEU A 94 -9.66 -15.11 -13.69
CA LEU A 94 -10.60 -16.10 -13.16
C LEU A 94 -12.00 -15.94 -13.75
N GLU A 95 -12.47 -14.70 -13.94
CA GLU A 95 -13.73 -14.42 -14.60
C GLU A 95 -13.75 -14.90 -16.05
N ASP A 96 -12.64 -14.70 -16.77
CA ASP A 96 -12.52 -15.17 -18.15
C ASP A 96 -12.48 -16.70 -18.22
N TYR A 97 -11.73 -17.37 -17.33
CA TYR A 97 -11.77 -18.84 -17.22
C TYR A 97 -13.18 -19.35 -16.90
N LYS A 98 -13.92 -18.67 -16.02
CA LYS A 98 -15.31 -19.02 -15.70
C LYS A 98 -16.21 -18.89 -16.92
N LYS A 99 -16.06 -17.85 -17.74
CA LYS A 99 -16.82 -17.69 -19.00
C LYS A 99 -16.49 -18.83 -19.98
N HIS A 100 -15.21 -19.17 -20.13
CA HIS A 100 -14.80 -20.28 -21.00
C HIS A 100 -15.37 -21.63 -20.55
N LEU A 101 -15.34 -21.91 -19.24
CA LEU A 101 -15.94 -23.13 -18.68
C LEU A 101 -17.44 -23.19 -18.91
N LYS A 102 -18.15 -22.06 -18.76
CA LYS A 102 -19.59 -21.99 -19.03
C LYS A 102 -19.91 -22.28 -20.49
N LEU A 103 -19.15 -21.69 -21.43
CA LEU A 103 -19.30 -21.98 -22.85
C LEU A 103 -19.06 -23.46 -23.16
N LEU A 104 -18.04 -24.06 -22.53
CA LEU A 104 -17.74 -25.46 -22.71
C LEU A 104 -18.86 -26.36 -22.17
N GLU A 105 -19.43 -26.03 -21.01
CA GLU A 105 -20.58 -26.72 -20.44
C GLU A 105 -21.80 -26.65 -21.37
N GLU A 106 -22.10 -25.47 -21.91
CA GLU A 106 -23.20 -25.27 -22.87
C GLU A 106 -23.00 -26.14 -24.13
N ASN A 107 -21.79 -26.13 -24.72
CA ASN A 107 -21.47 -26.94 -25.90
C ASN A 107 -21.58 -28.44 -25.62
N LEU A 108 -21.04 -28.91 -24.49
CA LEU A 108 -21.11 -30.33 -24.11
C LEU A 108 -22.55 -30.76 -23.87
N THR A 109 -23.37 -29.90 -23.26
CA THR A 109 -24.79 -30.17 -23.05
C THR A 109 -25.52 -30.30 -24.38
N GLU A 110 -25.24 -29.41 -25.33
CA GLU A 110 -25.81 -29.48 -26.69
C GLU A 110 -25.37 -30.75 -27.43
N ASP A 111 -24.09 -31.13 -27.32
CA ASP A 111 -23.57 -32.35 -27.93
C ASP A 111 -24.24 -33.61 -27.35
N VAL A 112 -24.44 -33.66 -26.03
CA VAL A 112 -25.17 -34.76 -25.37
C VAL A 112 -26.60 -34.84 -25.86
N LEU A 113 -27.32 -33.72 -25.90
CA LEU A 113 -28.71 -33.67 -26.40
C LEU A 113 -28.79 -34.10 -27.87
N ARG A 114 -27.82 -33.72 -28.70
CA ARG A 114 -27.73 -34.15 -30.09
C ARG A 114 -27.54 -35.66 -30.18
N MET A 115 -26.60 -36.23 -29.42
CA MET A 115 -26.35 -37.67 -29.38
C MET A 115 -27.57 -38.45 -28.89
N GLU A 116 -28.25 -38.00 -27.84
CA GLU A 116 -29.48 -38.63 -27.34
C GLU A 116 -30.57 -38.67 -28.40
N LYS A 117 -30.75 -37.58 -29.15
CA LYS A 117 -31.72 -37.50 -30.24
C LYS A 117 -31.37 -38.43 -31.40
N GLU A 118 -30.10 -38.54 -31.77
CA GLU A 118 -29.62 -39.48 -32.79
C GLU A 118 -29.83 -40.94 -32.37
N PHE A 119 -29.54 -41.27 -31.10
CA PHE A 119 -29.78 -42.61 -30.54
C PHE A 119 -31.27 -42.98 -30.54
N GLN A 120 -32.14 -42.05 -30.15
CA GLN A 120 -33.58 -42.26 -30.19
C GLN A 120 -34.05 -42.52 -31.63
N ASN A 121 -33.62 -41.71 -32.60
CA ASN A 121 -34.01 -41.87 -34.00
C ASN A 121 -33.44 -43.15 -34.64
N SER A 122 -32.27 -43.62 -34.22
CA SER A 122 -31.66 -44.85 -34.73
C SER A 122 -32.34 -46.14 -34.21
N ASN A 123 -33.12 -46.07 -33.13
CA ASN A 123 -33.85 -47.23 -32.58
C ASN A 123 -35.26 -47.40 -33.18
N TYR A 124 -35.69 -46.51 -34.09
CA TYR A 124 -36.97 -46.58 -34.79
C TYR A 124 -36.86 -46.91 -36.29
N VAL A 125 -35.68 -47.38 -36.73
CA VAL A 125 -35.44 -47.96 -38.07
C VAL A 125 -35.10 -49.42 -37.91
#